data_AF-A0A7S1P8C9-F1
#
_entry.id   AF-A0A7S1P8C9-F1
#
_cell.length_a   1.000
_cell.length_b   1.000
_cell.length_c   1.000
_cell.angle_alpha   90.00
_cell.angle_beta   90.00
_cell.angle_gamma   90.00
#
_symmetry.space_group_name_H-M   'P 1'
#
loop_
_entity.id
_entity.type
_entity.pdbx_description
1 polymer ?
#
loop_
_entity_poly.entity_id
_entity_poly.type
_entity_poly.pdbx_seq_one_letter_code
_entity_poly.pdbx_strand_id
1 'polypeptide(L)'
;RAKYQNAGRGLQIAHKDFRHIWQMYFYSHWQPAVELLLLLIFYSGGQSFLPVNAARTWFFWIVAISWLYMPFLYNPLGFAWSRLVEDLRLWQRWMISQGVTDPQESWWGWWRLQMNGRCKALRQNRLIILVRNMRFLLLALCIFTATAFRRDMYLFNQLAPPIVMTGCLLMGLMLAARGEHTRFTLTYGTWPTAFARVMPLLRFIGWIVTGTLFAAVLFTMEVTFGELLGGLAAVLMVLWTLAHSAVETVGYFEGWIDFTMQPMIVETVRLCHLTLGYAIFMPLFALAALKYFLNASEWQTNYMWHTNVTSTIKTSQIEMANLVRKGTISTLVKGHYERFGRLEETSP
;
A
#
# COMPACT_ATOMS: atom_id res chain seq x y z
N ARG A 1 5.80 -14.02 -15.10
CA ARG A 1 6.53 -15.06 -14.31
C ARG A 1 6.88 -14.46 -12.96
N ALA A 2 6.69 -15.20 -11.86
CA ALA A 2 7.12 -14.75 -10.53
C ALA A 2 8.65 -14.62 -10.50
N LYS A 3 9.16 -13.53 -9.94
CA LYS A 3 10.60 -13.32 -9.74
C LYS A 3 10.99 -14.01 -8.44
N TYR A 4 11.73 -15.11 -8.53
CA TYR A 4 12.29 -15.79 -7.36
C TYR A 4 13.31 -14.85 -6.69
N GLN A 5 13.11 -14.55 -5.41
CA GLN A 5 14.12 -13.90 -4.60
C GLN A 5 14.88 -14.98 -3.83
N ASN A 6 16.19 -15.04 -4.02
CA ASN A 6 17.05 -16.01 -3.35
C ASN A 6 16.99 -15.77 -1.84
N ALA A 7 16.49 -16.76 -1.08
CA ALA A 7 16.80 -16.85 0.34
C ALA A 7 18.24 -17.36 0.44
N GLY A 8 19.18 -16.53 0.90
CA GLY A 8 20.58 -16.90 1.03
C GLY A 8 20.80 -18.13 1.93
N ARG A 9 21.99 -18.74 1.84
CA ARG A 9 22.43 -19.82 2.74
C ARG A 9 22.52 -19.29 4.17
N GLY A 10 21.65 -19.78 5.05
CA GLY A 10 21.63 -19.45 6.48
C GLY A 10 20.54 -18.44 6.84
N LEU A 11 19.94 -18.63 8.02
CA LEU A 11 19.01 -17.67 8.61
C LEU A 11 19.78 -16.40 8.99
N GLN A 12 19.99 -15.47 8.05
CA GLN A 12 20.31 -14.11 8.43
C GLN A 12 18.99 -13.49 8.90
N ILE A 13 18.70 -13.61 10.21
CA ILE A 13 17.64 -12.83 10.88
C ILE A 13 18.10 -11.37 10.85
N ALA A 14 18.05 -10.78 9.67
CA ALA A 14 18.44 -9.41 9.42
C ALA A 14 17.18 -8.58 9.39
N HIS A 15 17.22 -7.49 10.14
CA HIS A 15 16.16 -6.51 10.13
C HIS A 15 15.93 -6.00 8.69
N LYS A 16 14.66 -5.87 8.30
CA LYS A 16 14.23 -5.32 7.02
C LYS A 16 13.52 -3.99 7.24
N ASP A 17 14.00 -2.96 6.54
CA ASP A 17 13.35 -1.65 6.55
C ASP A 17 11.91 -1.71 6.03
N PHE A 18 11.11 -0.74 6.42
CA PHE A 18 9.71 -0.60 5.96
C PHE A 18 9.54 -0.57 4.44
N ARG A 19 10.51 -0.01 3.70
CA ARG A 19 10.51 -0.04 2.22
C ARG A 19 10.51 -1.47 1.69
N HIS A 20 11.37 -2.32 2.24
CA HIS A 20 11.50 -3.72 1.81
C HIS A 20 10.26 -4.53 2.20
N ILE A 21 9.79 -4.36 3.44
CA ILE A 21 8.57 -5.04 3.91
C ILE A 21 7.37 -4.62 3.05
N TRP A 22 7.23 -3.32 2.75
CA TRP A 22 6.17 -2.81 1.90
C TRP A 22 6.16 -3.49 0.53
N GLN A 23 7.31 -3.54 -0.14
CA GLN A 23 7.41 -4.13 -1.47
C GLN A 23 7.06 -5.63 -1.50
N MET A 24 7.34 -6.37 -0.41
CA MET A 24 7.08 -7.81 -0.31
C MET A 24 5.63 -8.14 0.07
N TYR A 25 5.06 -7.38 1.01
CA TYR A 25 3.82 -7.76 1.70
C TYR A 25 2.58 -6.97 1.28
N PHE A 26 2.73 -5.83 0.57
CA PHE A 26 1.60 -4.95 0.29
C PHE A 26 0.44 -5.65 -0.45
N TYR A 27 0.70 -6.22 -1.64
CA TYR A 27 -0.35 -6.85 -2.46
C TYR A 27 -0.76 -8.23 -1.95
N SER A 28 0.07 -8.90 -1.15
CA SER A 28 -0.15 -10.27 -0.70
C SER A 28 -0.84 -10.35 0.66
N HIS A 29 -0.56 -9.41 1.56
CA HIS A 29 -1.06 -9.44 2.94
C HIS A 29 -1.79 -8.16 3.32
N TRP A 30 -1.18 -6.99 3.15
CA TRP A 30 -1.77 -5.75 3.69
C TRP A 30 -3.03 -5.30 2.97
N GLN A 31 -3.05 -5.30 1.64
CA GLN A 31 -4.25 -4.95 0.89
C GLN A 31 -5.46 -5.83 1.29
N PRO A 32 -5.39 -7.17 1.25
CA PRO A 32 -6.52 -8.01 1.66
C PRO A 32 -6.83 -7.90 3.16
N ALA A 33 -5.85 -7.67 4.02
CA ALA A 33 -6.09 -7.50 5.45
C ALA A 33 -6.82 -6.20 5.79
N VAL A 34 -6.46 -5.09 5.15
CA VAL A 34 -7.16 -3.81 5.31
C VAL A 34 -8.58 -3.92 4.78
N GLU A 35 -8.78 -4.58 3.65
CA GLU A 35 -10.12 -4.84 3.11
C GLU A 35 -10.98 -5.64 4.09
N LEU A 36 -10.45 -6.72 4.64
CA LEU A 36 -11.13 -7.53 5.65
C LEU A 36 -11.42 -6.72 6.92
N LEU A 37 -10.45 -5.92 7.39
CA LEU A 37 -10.61 -5.08 8.58
C LEU A 37 -11.73 -4.04 8.39
N LEU A 38 -11.80 -3.39 7.23
CA LEU A 38 -12.84 -2.40 6.93
C LEU A 38 -14.23 -3.05 6.84
N LEU A 39 -14.32 -4.25 6.26
CA LEU A 39 -15.55 -5.05 6.26
C LEU A 39 -16.00 -5.42 7.67
N LEU A 40 -15.06 -5.83 8.54
CA LEU A 40 -15.36 -6.18 9.93
C LEU A 40 -15.80 -4.97 10.75
N ILE A 41 -15.13 -3.83 10.57
CA ILE A 41 -15.53 -2.56 11.20
C ILE A 41 -16.95 -2.20 10.75
N PHE A 42 -17.22 -2.23 9.44
CA PHE A 42 -18.55 -1.95 8.89
C PHE A 42 -19.62 -2.91 9.44
N TYR A 43 -19.35 -4.21 9.44
CA TYR A 43 -20.25 -5.23 9.98
C TYR A 43 -20.53 -5.02 11.47
N SER A 44 -19.48 -4.74 12.26
CA SER A 44 -19.60 -4.49 13.70
C SER A 44 -20.33 -3.17 14.02
N GLY A 45 -20.18 -2.14 13.18
CA GLY A 45 -20.81 -0.84 13.36
C GLY A 45 -22.24 -0.75 12.82
N GLY A 46 -22.67 -1.70 11.98
CA GLY A 46 -24.03 -1.79 11.44
C GLY A 46 -25.00 -2.58 12.33
N GLN A 47 -24.50 -3.28 13.34
CA GLN A 47 -25.28 -4.02 14.32
C GLN A 47 -25.02 -3.43 15.70
N SER A 48 -25.98 -3.51 16.62
CA SER A 48 -25.67 -3.28 18.04
C SER A 48 -24.48 -4.18 18.42
N PHE A 49 -23.42 -3.58 18.98
CA PHE A 49 -22.19 -4.26 19.41
C PHE A 49 -22.49 -5.16 20.62
N LEU A 50 -23.28 -6.20 20.39
CA LEU A 50 -23.61 -7.21 21.37
C LEU A 50 -22.45 -8.22 21.40
N PRO A 51 -22.15 -8.81 22.57
CA PRO A 51 -21.12 -9.84 22.71
C PRO A 51 -21.23 -10.98 21.69
N VAL A 52 -22.47 -11.28 21.25
CA VAL A 52 -22.80 -12.30 20.24
C VAL A 52 -22.16 -12.02 18.87
N ASN A 53 -22.05 -10.75 18.47
CA ASN A 53 -21.49 -10.37 17.15
C ASN A 53 -19.96 -10.42 17.14
N ALA A 54 -19.32 -10.04 18.25
CA ALA A 54 -17.89 -10.19 18.44
C ALA A 54 -17.49 -11.68 18.48
N ALA A 55 -18.25 -12.51 19.20
CA ALA A 55 -18.03 -13.96 19.26
C ALA A 55 -18.24 -14.67 17.91
N ARG A 56 -19.02 -14.11 16.98
CA ARG A 56 -19.20 -14.68 15.63
C ARG A 56 -18.05 -14.34 14.68
N THR A 57 -17.42 -13.18 14.86
CA THR A 57 -16.42 -12.65 13.92
C THR A 57 -14.98 -12.66 14.45
N TRP A 58 -14.76 -13.10 15.70
CA TRP A 58 -13.45 -13.07 16.38
C TRP A 58 -12.29 -13.63 15.54
N PHE A 59 -12.51 -14.74 14.83
CA PHE A 59 -11.47 -15.36 14.01
C PHE A 59 -11.03 -14.45 12.85
N PHE A 60 -11.97 -13.74 12.21
CA PHE A 60 -11.64 -12.83 11.11
C PHE A 60 -10.84 -11.62 11.59
N TRP A 61 -11.09 -11.14 12.81
CA TRP A 61 -10.27 -10.09 13.43
C TRP A 61 -8.84 -10.57 13.63
N ILE A 62 -8.64 -11.78 14.16
CA ILE A 62 -7.31 -12.37 14.33
C ILE A 62 -6.60 -12.54 12.99
N VAL A 63 -7.30 -13.04 11.96
CA VAL A 63 -6.73 -13.17 10.60
C VAL A 63 -6.30 -11.81 10.06
N ALA A 64 -7.16 -10.79 10.13
CA ALA A 64 -6.84 -9.45 9.65
C ALA A 64 -5.62 -8.86 10.37
N ILE A 65 -5.60 -8.93 11.71
CA ILE A 65 -4.48 -8.45 12.54
C ILE A 65 -3.20 -9.24 12.23
N SER A 66 -3.29 -10.56 12.05
CA SER A 66 -2.13 -11.38 11.72
C SER A 66 -1.53 -10.98 10.37
N TRP A 67 -2.35 -10.80 9.33
CA TRP A 67 -1.83 -10.41 8.02
C TRP A 67 -1.25 -9.00 8.01
N LEU A 68 -1.76 -8.09 8.85
CA LEU A 68 -1.17 -6.76 9.03
C LEU A 68 0.19 -6.83 9.72
N TYR A 69 0.28 -7.56 10.84
CA TYR A 69 1.38 -7.39 11.78
C TYR A 69 2.40 -8.53 11.86
N MET A 70 2.12 -9.71 11.30
CA MET A 70 3.10 -10.80 11.21
C MET A 70 4.41 -10.39 10.52
N PRO A 71 4.41 -9.57 9.44
CA PRO A 71 5.66 -9.11 8.83
C PRO A 71 6.57 -8.35 9.78
N PHE A 72 6.01 -7.59 10.74
CA PHE A 72 6.79 -6.88 11.76
C PHE A 72 7.17 -7.79 12.93
N LEU A 73 6.27 -8.69 13.34
CA LEU A 73 6.52 -9.65 14.41
C LEU A 73 7.73 -10.55 14.12
N TYR A 74 7.87 -10.99 12.87
CA TYR A 74 9.00 -11.81 12.43
C TYR A 74 10.19 -11.00 11.89
N ASN A 75 10.15 -9.67 12.02
CA ASN A 75 11.27 -8.79 11.69
C ASN A 75 12.03 -8.40 12.97
N PRO A 76 13.28 -8.84 13.17
CA PRO A 76 14.05 -8.47 14.35
C PRO A 76 14.11 -6.95 14.52
N LEU A 77 14.04 -6.46 15.76
CA LEU A 77 13.92 -5.03 16.07
C LEU A 77 12.66 -4.34 15.50
N GLY A 78 11.65 -5.12 15.11
CA GLY A 78 10.40 -4.63 14.51
C GLY A 78 9.55 -3.75 15.43
N PHE A 79 9.77 -3.80 16.74
CA PHE A 79 9.12 -2.90 17.72
C PHE A 79 10.11 -1.97 18.45
N ALA A 80 11.37 -1.90 18.02
CA ALA A 80 12.34 -1.00 18.63
C ALA A 80 12.10 0.45 18.18
N TRP A 81 11.83 1.36 19.12
CA TRP A 81 11.48 2.76 18.81
C TRP A 81 12.48 3.46 17.89
N SER A 82 13.78 3.39 18.21
CA SER A 82 14.83 4.02 17.40
C SER A 82 14.82 3.52 15.96
N ARG A 83 14.59 2.22 15.77
CA ARG A 83 14.56 1.59 14.45
C ARG A 83 13.29 1.93 13.68
N LEU A 84 12.13 1.88 14.33
CA LEU A 84 10.86 2.29 13.74
C LEU A 84 10.93 3.72 13.18
N VAL A 85 11.51 4.66 13.91
CA VAL A 85 11.70 6.06 13.46
C VAL A 85 12.59 6.12 12.21
N GLU A 86 13.69 5.37 12.20
CA GLU A 86 14.60 5.29 11.05
C GLU A 86 13.90 4.70 9.82
N ASP A 87 13.22 3.57 9.99
CA ASP A 87 12.50 2.88 8.92
C ASP A 87 11.37 3.72 8.33
N LEU A 88 10.62 4.43 9.18
CA LEU A 88 9.58 5.35 8.73
C LEU A 88 10.18 6.50 7.92
N ARG A 89 11.31 7.08 8.36
CA ARG A 89 12.01 8.14 7.61
C ARG A 89 12.50 7.64 6.25
N LEU A 90 13.02 6.42 6.19
CA LEU A 90 13.45 5.81 4.93
C LEU A 90 12.26 5.54 4.00
N TRP A 91 11.16 5.01 4.54
CA TRP A 91 9.93 4.79 3.77
C TRP A 91 9.32 6.11 3.27
N GLN A 92 9.27 7.16 4.09
CA GLN A 92 8.82 8.50 3.67
C GLN A 92 9.69 9.04 2.53
N ARG A 93 11.02 8.94 2.63
CA ARG A 93 11.94 9.34 1.56
C ARG A 93 11.70 8.54 0.28
N TRP A 94 11.46 7.24 0.38
CA TRP A 94 11.14 6.37 -0.75
C TRP A 94 9.78 6.70 -1.39
N MET A 95 8.76 7.03 -0.59
CA MET A 95 7.44 7.45 -1.07
C MET A 95 7.49 8.78 -1.83
N ILE A 96 8.32 9.72 -1.39
CA ILE A 96 8.46 11.06 -1.96
C ILE A 96 9.57 11.12 -3.02
N SER A 97 10.33 10.03 -3.21
CA SER A 97 11.41 9.98 -4.19
C SER A 97 10.90 10.31 -5.60
N GLN A 98 11.66 11.13 -6.33
CA GLN A 98 11.30 11.61 -7.66
C GLN A 98 12.39 11.25 -8.66
N GLY A 99 11.99 10.80 -9.85
CA GLY A 99 12.92 10.56 -10.96
C GLY A 99 13.84 9.34 -10.80
N VAL A 100 13.64 8.50 -9.79
CA VAL A 100 14.37 7.23 -9.65
C VAL A 100 13.48 6.09 -10.14
N THR A 101 14.01 5.28 -11.05
CA THR A 101 13.30 4.13 -11.65
C THR A 101 13.52 2.84 -10.89
N ASP A 102 14.57 2.77 -10.05
CA ASP A 102 14.87 1.60 -9.24
C ASP A 102 13.75 1.37 -8.20
N PRO A 103 13.08 0.21 -8.20
CA PRO A 103 12.09 -0.16 -7.19
C PRO A 103 12.57 -0.07 -5.74
N GLN A 104 13.86 -0.30 -5.46
CA GLN A 104 14.38 -0.27 -4.09
C GLN A 104 14.50 1.16 -3.55
N GLU A 105 14.83 2.10 -4.43
CA GLU A 105 15.06 3.50 -4.07
C GLU A 105 13.84 4.39 -4.35
N SER A 106 12.87 3.92 -5.14
CA SER A 106 11.66 4.67 -5.45
C SER A 106 10.36 3.90 -5.43
N TRP A 107 9.38 4.49 -4.74
CA TRP A 107 8.00 3.99 -4.70
C TRP A 107 7.38 3.95 -6.09
N TRP A 108 7.58 5.00 -6.89
CA TRP A 108 7.03 5.04 -8.24
C TRP A 108 7.66 3.96 -9.12
N GLY A 109 8.98 3.74 -9.00
CA GLY A 109 9.68 2.66 -9.71
C GLY A 109 9.13 1.28 -9.34
N TRP A 110 8.89 1.03 -8.06
CA TRP A 110 8.27 -0.21 -7.59
C TRP A 110 6.82 -0.35 -8.07
N TRP A 111 5.99 0.68 -7.90
CA TRP A 111 4.59 0.62 -8.31
C TRP A 111 4.47 0.37 -9.82
N ARG A 112 5.27 1.08 -10.64
CA ARG A 112 5.31 0.87 -12.09
C ARG A 112 5.77 -0.53 -12.45
N LEU A 113 6.75 -1.11 -11.74
CA LEU A 113 7.16 -2.50 -11.95
C LEU A 113 5.98 -3.46 -11.71
N GLN A 114 5.20 -3.25 -10.64
CA GLN A 114 4.03 -4.07 -10.33
C GLN A 114 2.93 -3.91 -11.39
N MET A 115 2.63 -2.68 -11.78
CA MET A 115 1.61 -2.39 -12.80
C MET A 115 2.00 -2.94 -14.16
N ASN A 116 3.27 -2.83 -14.57
CA ASN A 116 3.74 -3.38 -15.84
C ASN A 116 3.53 -4.90 -15.91
N GLY A 117 3.73 -5.60 -14.80
CA GLY A 117 3.40 -7.03 -14.69
C GLY A 117 1.92 -7.34 -14.92
N ARG A 118 1.02 -6.48 -14.41
CA ARG A 118 -0.44 -6.62 -14.58
C ARG A 118 -0.92 -6.24 -15.98
N CYS A 119 -0.41 -5.15 -16.55
CA CYS A 119 -0.78 -4.69 -17.89
C CYS A 119 -0.39 -5.71 -18.97
N LYS A 120 0.71 -6.45 -18.76
CA LYS A 120 1.19 -7.55 -19.63
C LYS A 120 0.46 -8.89 -19.41
N ALA A 121 -0.47 -8.97 -18.47
CA ALA A 121 -1.26 -10.18 -18.27
C ALA A 121 -2.20 -10.44 -19.46
N LEU A 122 -2.61 -11.70 -19.62
CA LEU A 122 -3.61 -12.11 -20.62
C LEU A 122 -4.92 -11.32 -20.42
N ARG A 123 -5.65 -11.05 -21.51
CA ARG A 123 -6.89 -10.25 -21.47
C ARG A 123 -7.92 -10.78 -20.46
N GLN A 124 -8.07 -12.10 -20.37
CA GLN A 124 -8.96 -12.76 -19.41
C GLN A 124 -8.55 -12.46 -17.96
N ASN A 125 -7.25 -12.54 -17.65
CA ASN A 125 -6.75 -12.21 -16.32
C ASN A 125 -6.98 -10.73 -15.99
N ARG A 126 -6.83 -9.82 -16.96
CA ARG A 126 -7.12 -8.39 -16.76
C ARG A 126 -8.61 -8.15 -16.45
N LEU A 127 -9.51 -8.85 -17.13
CA LEU A 127 -10.95 -8.79 -16.83
C LEU A 127 -11.24 -9.29 -15.40
N ILE A 128 -10.64 -10.41 -14.99
CA ILE A 128 -10.81 -10.93 -13.62
C ILE A 128 -10.31 -9.92 -12.59
N ILE A 129 -9.15 -9.29 -12.82
CA ILE A 129 -8.62 -8.27 -11.91
C ILE A 129 -9.56 -7.05 -11.87
N LEU A 130 -10.06 -6.59 -13.02
CA LEU A 130 -11.02 -5.49 -13.11
C LEU A 130 -12.29 -5.77 -12.31
N VAL A 131 -12.96 -6.89 -12.59
CA VAL A 131 -14.18 -7.31 -11.89
C VAL A 131 -13.92 -7.41 -10.39
N ARG A 132 -12.76 -7.96 -10.01
CA ARG A 132 -12.35 -8.06 -8.61
C ARG A 132 -12.16 -6.69 -7.96
N ASN A 133 -11.64 -5.70 -8.67
CA ASN A 133 -11.47 -4.34 -8.14
C ASN A 133 -12.82 -3.61 -7.96
N MET A 134 -13.86 -3.93 -8.72
CA MET A 134 -15.18 -3.29 -8.59
C MET A 134 -15.82 -3.47 -7.20
N ARG A 135 -15.41 -4.49 -6.44
CA ARG A 135 -15.90 -4.71 -5.06
C ARG A 135 -15.64 -3.54 -4.13
N PHE A 136 -14.57 -2.78 -4.37
CA PHE A 136 -14.25 -1.59 -3.56
C PHE A 136 -15.26 -0.46 -3.81
N LEU A 137 -15.85 -0.36 -5.01
CA LEU A 137 -16.96 0.56 -5.28
C LEU A 137 -18.22 0.14 -4.54
N LEU A 138 -18.53 -1.16 -4.53
CA LEU A 138 -19.66 -1.70 -3.78
C LEU A 138 -19.50 -1.43 -2.29
N LEU A 139 -18.31 -1.68 -1.73
CA LEU A 139 -18.02 -1.41 -0.32
C LEU A 139 -18.12 0.08 0.02
N ALA A 140 -17.58 0.96 -0.83
CA ALA A 140 -17.72 2.41 -0.65
C ALA A 140 -19.19 2.84 -0.67
N LEU A 141 -19.99 2.32 -1.63
CA LEU A 141 -21.42 2.59 -1.72
C LEU A 141 -22.15 2.14 -0.44
N CYS A 142 -21.87 0.94 0.06
CA CYS A 142 -22.45 0.43 1.31
C CYS A 142 -22.12 1.33 2.51
N ILE A 143 -20.90 1.84 2.61
CA ILE A 143 -20.50 2.76 3.69
C ILE A 143 -21.29 4.07 3.60
N PHE A 144 -21.39 4.66 2.42
CA PHE A 144 -22.12 5.92 2.24
C PHE A 144 -23.62 5.78 2.45
N THR A 145 -24.25 4.73 1.91
CA THR A 145 -25.70 4.53 2.08
C THR A 145 -26.06 4.18 3.52
N ALA A 146 -25.27 3.35 4.21
CA ALA A 146 -25.53 3.01 5.61
C ALA A 146 -25.38 4.22 6.55
N THR A 147 -24.39 5.08 6.31
CA THR A 147 -24.19 6.30 7.12
C THR A 147 -25.25 7.36 6.82
N ALA A 148 -25.61 7.56 5.55
CA ALA A 148 -26.69 8.46 5.15
C ALA A 148 -28.05 8.03 5.75
N PHE A 149 -28.36 6.73 5.69
CA PHE A 149 -29.58 6.17 6.29
C PHE A 149 -29.62 6.35 7.80
N ARG A 150 -28.50 6.11 8.51
CA ARG A 150 -28.42 6.28 9.97
C ARG A 150 -28.71 7.71 10.43
N ARG A 151 -28.34 8.69 9.61
CA ARG A 151 -28.50 10.12 9.92
C ARG A 151 -29.79 10.73 9.36
N ASP A 152 -30.56 9.96 8.60
CA ASP A 152 -31.70 10.47 7.81
C ASP A 152 -31.31 11.68 6.95
N MET A 153 -30.16 11.59 6.27
CA MET A 153 -29.59 12.66 5.45
C MET A 153 -29.49 12.23 3.99
N TYR A 154 -29.59 13.21 3.08
CA TYR A 154 -29.30 13.00 1.67
C TYR A 154 -27.84 12.54 1.48
N LEU A 155 -27.65 11.56 0.59
CA LEU A 155 -26.34 10.97 0.28
C LEU A 155 -25.28 12.04 -0.09
N PHE A 156 -25.70 13.09 -0.80
CA PHE A 156 -24.82 14.19 -1.19
C PHE A 156 -24.20 14.92 0.01
N ASN A 157 -25.00 15.22 1.04
CA ASN A 157 -24.54 15.91 2.24
C ASN A 157 -23.51 15.07 3.00
N GLN A 158 -23.65 13.74 2.96
CA GLN A 158 -22.71 12.82 3.58
C GLN A 158 -21.42 12.60 2.76
N LEU A 159 -21.52 12.66 1.43
CA LEU A 159 -20.39 12.51 0.49
C LEU A 159 -19.51 13.75 0.42
N ALA A 160 -20.09 14.95 0.57
CA ALA A 160 -19.37 16.20 0.35
C ALA A 160 -18.15 16.37 1.30
N PRO A 161 -18.25 16.17 2.62
CA PRO A 161 -17.12 16.34 3.53
C PRO A 161 -15.91 15.47 3.19
N PRO A 162 -16.05 14.14 3.03
CA PRO A 162 -14.91 13.28 2.70
C PRO A 162 -14.34 13.54 1.30
N ILE A 163 -15.18 13.89 0.31
CA ILE A 163 -14.71 14.21 -1.05
C ILE A 163 -13.87 15.49 -1.03
N VAL A 164 -14.34 16.54 -0.36
CA VAL A 164 -13.61 17.81 -0.21
C VAL A 164 -12.27 17.53 0.44
N MET A 165 -12.24 16.82 1.58
CA MET A 165 -11.01 16.46 2.27
C MET A 165 -10.01 15.69 1.41
N THR A 166 -10.50 14.66 0.69
CA THR A 166 -9.61 13.87 -0.18
C THR A 166 -9.09 14.72 -1.33
N GLY A 167 -9.92 15.60 -1.88
CA GLY A 167 -9.53 16.61 -2.86
C GLY A 167 -8.43 17.55 -2.33
N CYS A 168 -8.53 18.01 -1.07
CA CYS A 168 -7.49 18.80 -0.40
C CYS A 168 -6.15 18.06 -0.40
N LEU A 169 -6.17 16.80 0.02
CA LEU A 169 -4.96 15.99 0.16
C LEU A 169 -4.33 15.67 -1.20
N LEU A 170 -5.15 15.30 -2.19
CA LEU A 170 -4.68 15.08 -3.57
C LEU A 170 -4.06 16.33 -4.17
N MET A 171 -4.73 17.48 -4.00
CA MET A 171 -4.19 18.76 -4.42
C MET A 171 -2.85 19.01 -3.73
N GLY A 172 -2.77 18.93 -2.39
CA GLY A 172 -1.52 19.10 -1.65
C GLY A 172 -0.35 18.23 -2.17
N LEU A 173 -0.62 16.96 -2.51
CA LEU A 173 0.38 16.05 -3.08
C LEU A 173 0.81 16.45 -4.50
N MET A 174 -0.13 16.76 -5.40
CA MET A 174 0.17 17.25 -6.75
C MET A 174 1.05 18.51 -6.74
N LEU A 175 0.95 19.29 -5.68
CA LEU A 175 1.72 20.51 -5.48
C LEU A 175 3.12 20.25 -4.96
N ALA A 176 3.26 19.31 -4.04
CA ALA A 176 4.55 18.83 -3.54
C ALA A 176 5.33 18.07 -4.63
N ALA A 177 4.65 17.46 -5.60
CA ALA A 177 5.21 16.68 -6.71
C ALA A 177 5.97 17.51 -7.78
N ARG A 178 6.54 18.67 -7.42
CA ARG A 178 7.22 19.63 -8.34
C ARG A 178 8.23 18.99 -9.30
N GLY A 179 8.90 17.89 -8.96
CA GLY A 179 9.93 17.28 -9.82
C GLY A 179 9.44 16.28 -10.86
N GLU A 180 8.21 15.76 -10.80
CA GLU A 180 7.66 14.89 -11.87
C GLU A 180 7.35 15.69 -13.14
N HIS A 181 6.95 16.96 -12.97
CA HIS A 181 6.68 17.89 -14.08
C HIS A 181 7.88 18.11 -14.99
N THR A 182 9.09 18.19 -14.44
CA THR A 182 10.34 18.39 -15.20
C THR A 182 10.62 17.26 -16.18
N ARG A 183 10.18 16.02 -15.89
CA ARG A 183 10.35 14.88 -16.82
C ARG A 183 9.17 14.68 -17.75
N PHE A 184 7.94 14.97 -17.33
CA PHE A 184 6.81 14.98 -18.28
C PHE A 184 7.06 15.97 -19.43
N THR A 185 7.69 17.11 -19.15
CA THR A 185 8.13 18.08 -20.17
C THR A 185 9.34 17.61 -21.00
N LEU A 186 10.25 16.80 -20.44
CA LEU A 186 11.40 16.25 -21.17
C LEU A 186 11.06 15.03 -22.03
N THR A 187 10.08 14.21 -21.64
CA THR A 187 9.74 12.95 -22.32
C THR A 187 8.69 13.11 -23.42
N TYR A 188 7.79 14.10 -23.34
CA TYR A 188 6.67 14.26 -24.29
C TYR A 188 6.70 15.56 -25.11
N GLY A 189 7.84 16.25 -25.17
CA GLY A 189 7.97 17.52 -25.89
C GLY A 189 7.37 18.69 -25.11
N THR A 190 7.82 19.89 -25.45
CA THR A 190 7.48 21.15 -24.80
C THR A 190 5.98 21.39 -24.78
N TRP A 191 5.31 21.11 -23.66
CA TRP A 191 4.06 21.79 -23.35
C TRP A 191 4.31 23.30 -23.35
N PRO A 192 3.36 24.15 -23.80
CA PRO A 192 3.59 25.59 -23.89
C PRO A 192 4.07 26.11 -22.54
N THR A 193 5.20 26.82 -22.51
CA THR A 193 5.81 27.42 -21.31
C THR A 193 4.82 28.27 -20.50
N ALA A 194 3.75 28.75 -21.14
CA ALA A 194 2.60 29.37 -20.51
C ALA A 194 1.86 28.45 -19.51
N PHE A 195 1.61 27.18 -19.85
CA PHE A 195 0.91 26.22 -18.98
C PHE A 195 1.72 25.93 -17.69
N ALA A 196 3.04 25.82 -17.82
CA ALA A 196 3.94 25.62 -16.68
C ALA A 196 4.00 26.85 -15.74
N ARG A 197 3.83 28.07 -16.27
CA ARG A 197 3.79 29.32 -15.48
C ARG A 197 2.45 29.56 -14.80
N VAL A 198 1.35 29.12 -15.42
CA VAL A 198 -0.01 29.25 -14.90
C VAL A 198 -0.31 28.20 -13.82
N MET A 199 0.33 27.03 -13.88
CA MET A 199 0.13 25.98 -12.88
C MET A 199 0.33 26.48 -11.45
N PRO A 200 1.46 27.09 -11.03
CA PRO A 200 1.64 27.58 -9.66
C PRO A 200 0.51 28.49 -9.14
N LEU A 201 -0.10 29.29 -10.01
CA LEU A 201 -1.23 30.15 -9.67
C LEU A 201 -2.53 29.36 -9.50
N LEU A 202 -2.87 28.48 -10.46
CA LEU A 202 -4.06 27.60 -10.35
C LEU A 202 -3.98 26.70 -9.12
N ARG A 203 -2.77 26.28 -8.80
CA ARG A 203 -2.40 25.51 -7.62
C ARG A 203 -2.62 26.28 -6.31
N PHE A 204 -2.24 27.56 -6.28
CA PHE A 204 -2.48 28.45 -5.14
C PHE A 204 -3.98 28.78 -4.97
N ILE A 205 -4.68 29.03 -6.08
CA ILE A 205 -6.15 29.19 -6.07
C ILE A 205 -6.81 27.91 -5.57
N GLY A 206 -6.33 26.75 -6.01
CA GLY A 206 -6.74 25.44 -5.49
C GLY A 206 -6.61 25.35 -3.98
N TRP A 207 -5.49 25.76 -3.38
CA TRP A 207 -5.33 25.81 -1.92
C TRP A 207 -6.38 26.67 -1.22
N ILE A 208 -6.63 27.88 -1.75
CA ILE A 208 -7.61 28.79 -1.15
C ILE A 208 -9.00 28.17 -1.24
N VAL A 209 -9.43 27.74 -2.43
CA VAL A 209 -10.76 27.15 -2.65
C VAL A 209 -10.94 25.88 -1.81
N THR A 210 -9.94 25.01 -1.78
CA THR A 210 -10.05 23.74 -1.10
C THR A 210 -9.92 23.88 0.42
N GLY A 211 -9.11 24.83 0.90
CA GLY A 211 -9.03 25.19 2.32
C GLY A 211 -10.28 25.89 2.84
N THR A 212 -10.90 26.77 2.05
CA THR A 212 -12.17 27.41 2.41
C THR A 212 -13.32 26.41 2.41
N LEU A 213 -13.38 25.50 1.43
CA LEU A 213 -14.34 24.40 1.43
C LEU A 213 -14.16 23.47 2.62
N PHE A 214 -12.91 23.15 3.00
CA PHE A 214 -12.63 22.34 4.18
C PHE A 214 -13.09 23.03 5.47
N ALA A 215 -12.76 24.31 5.64
CA ALA A 215 -13.23 25.10 6.77
C ALA A 215 -14.77 25.16 6.80
N ALA A 216 -15.41 25.46 5.68
CA ALA A 216 -16.86 25.51 5.57
C ALA A 216 -17.50 24.17 5.96
N VAL A 217 -16.96 23.05 5.49
CA VAL A 217 -17.42 21.71 5.86
C VAL A 217 -17.28 21.46 7.36
N LEU A 218 -16.13 21.79 7.97
CA LEU A 218 -15.92 21.62 9.41
C LEU A 218 -16.86 22.49 10.27
N PHE A 219 -17.18 23.69 9.81
CA PHE A 219 -18.02 24.64 10.54
C PHE A 219 -19.53 24.40 10.34
N THR A 220 -19.94 23.78 9.23
CA THR A 220 -21.37 23.66 8.87
C THR A 220 -21.96 22.27 9.10
N MET A 221 -21.13 21.22 9.12
CA MET A 221 -21.62 19.85 9.17
C MET A 221 -21.29 19.20 10.52
N GLU A 222 -22.33 18.72 11.22
CA GLU A 222 -22.21 17.95 12.47
C GLU A 222 -21.79 16.48 12.21
N VAL A 223 -20.67 16.29 11.51
CA VAL A 223 -20.13 14.95 11.20
C VAL A 223 -19.30 14.45 12.37
N THR A 224 -19.58 13.22 12.83
CA THR A 224 -18.71 12.60 13.84
C THR A 224 -17.37 12.21 13.24
N PHE A 225 -16.33 12.16 14.07
CA PHE A 225 -15.00 11.73 13.61
C PHE A 225 -15.00 10.36 12.93
N GLY A 226 -15.78 9.40 13.45
CA GLY A 226 -15.89 8.06 12.87
C GLY A 226 -16.56 8.03 11.49
N GLU A 227 -17.59 8.85 11.28
CA GLU A 227 -18.26 8.99 9.97
C GLU A 227 -17.34 9.65 8.95
N LEU A 228 -16.58 10.66 9.38
CA LEU A 228 -15.60 11.32 8.51
C LEU A 228 -14.48 10.36 8.08
N LEU A 229 -13.97 9.56 9.03
CA LEU A 229 -12.95 8.56 8.75
C LEU A 229 -13.47 7.44 7.82
N GLY A 230 -14.69 6.96 8.06
CA GLY A 230 -15.35 5.97 7.20
C GLY A 230 -15.61 6.50 5.79
N GLY A 231 -16.08 7.74 5.69
CA GLY A 231 -16.25 8.43 4.41
C GLY A 231 -14.93 8.63 3.67
N LEU A 232 -13.85 9.02 4.37
CA LEU A 232 -12.52 9.17 3.77
C LEU A 232 -12.03 7.83 3.21
N ALA A 233 -12.16 6.75 3.99
CA ALA A 233 -11.81 5.41 3.53
C ALA A 233 -12.61 5.00 2.29
N ALA A 234 -13.91 5.30 2.24
CA ALA A 234 -14.76 5.00 1.09
C ALA A 234 -14.38 5.82 -0.16
N VAL A 235 -14.05 7.12 -0.03
CA VAL A 235 -13.56 7.92 -1.17
C VAL A 235 -12.22 7.36 -1.67
N LEU A 236 -11.29 7.00 -0.77
CA LEU A 236 -10.01 6.41 -1.15
C LEU A 236 -10.18 5.06 -1.86
N MET A 237 -11.18 4.24 -1.49
CA MET A 237 -11.53 3.02 -2.21
C MET A 237 -12.02 3.28 -3.63
N VAL A 238 -12.87 4.31 -3.81
CA VAL A 238 -13.34 4.71 -5.14
C VAL A 238 -12.16 5.16 -6.00
N LEU A 239 -11.34 6.05 -5.48
CA LEU A 239 -10.14 6.54 -6.17
C LEU A 239 -9.15 5.41 -6.50
N TRP A 240 -8.92 4.51 -5.55
CA TRP A 240 -8.12 3.31 -5.77
C TRP A 240 -8.62 2.49 -6.95
N THR A 241 -9.93 2.26 -7.00
CA THR A 241 -10.58 1.46 -8.05
C THR A 241 -10.48 2.13 -9.39
N LEU A 242 -10.78 3.42 -9.48
CA LEU A 242 -10.70 4.18 -10.71
C LEU A 242 -9.26 4.21 -11.25
N ALA A 243 -8.28 4.51 -10.39
CA ALA A 243 -6.87 4.58 -10.77
C ALA A 243 -6.33 3.22 -11.25
N HIS A 244 -6.56 2.14 -10.49
CA HIS A 244 -6.09 0.81 -10.90
C HIS A 244 -6.84 0.26 -12.11
N SER A 245 -8.15 0.49 -12.22
CA SER A 245 -8.94 0.06 -13.37
C SER A 245 -8.47 0.77 -14.64
N ALA A 246 -8.17 2.08 -14.58
CA ALA A 246 -7.61 2.83 -15.71
C ALA A 246 -6.27 2.23 -16.17
N VAL A 247 -5.36 1.93 -15.24
CA VAL A 247 -4.06 1.32 -15.56
C VAL A 247 -4.19 -0.11 -16.10
N GLU A 248 -5.10 -0.91 -15.56
CA GLU A 248 -5.21 -2.33 -15.93
C GLU A 248 -5.97 -2.55 -17.25
N THR A 249 -6.93 -1.68 -17.57
CA THR A 249 -7.72 -1.77 -18.82
C THR A 249 -7.05 -1.05 -19.99
N VAL A 250 -6.47 0.12 -19.73
CA VAL A 250 -5.97 1.04 -20.76
C VAL A 250 -4.43 1.16 -20.76
N GLY A 251 -3.74 0.51 -19.83
CA GLY A 251 -2.34 0.77 -19.45
C GLY A 251 -1.30 0.96 -20.56
N TYR A 252 -1.52 0.38 -21.74
CA TYR A 252 -0.80 0.75 -22.96
C TYR A 252 -1.78 0.81 -24.12
N PHE A 253 -2.52 1.92 -24.26
CA PHE A 253 -3.36 2.13 -25.43
C PHE A 253 -2.45 2.42 -26.63
N GLU A 254 -2.21 1.38 -27.44
CA GLU A 254 -1.48 1.45 -28.71
C GLU A 254 -0.08 2.10 -28.64
N GLY A 255 0.52 2.22 -27.45
CA GLY A 255 1.80 2.91 -27.23
C GLY A 255 1.73 4.44 -27.16
N TRP A 256 0.53 5.04 -27.26
CA TRP A 256 0.34 6.49 -27.26
C TRP A 256 0.32 7.09 -25.85
N ILE A 257 -0.34 6.41 -24.90
CA ILE A 257 -0.51 6.91 -23.52
C ILE A 257 -0.16 5.80 -22.52
N ASP A 258 0.87 6.04 -21.71
CA ASP A 258 1.20 5.23 -20.54
C ASP A 258 0.47 5.80 -19.31
N PHE A 259 -0.58 5.10 -18.85
CA PHE A 259 -1.36 5.51 -17.67
C PHE A 259 -0.54 5.43 -16.36
N THR A 260 0.57 4.66 -16.34
CA THR A 260 1.49 4.61 -15.19
C THR A 260 2.37 5.85 -15.05
N MET A 261 2.36 6.72 -16.06
CA MET A 261 3.10 7.98 -16.09
C MET A 261 2.22 9.20 -15.82
N GLN A 262 0.89 9.03 -15.78
CA GLN A 262 -0.03 10.15 -15.63
C GLN A 262 0.03 10.69 -14.19
N PRO A 263 0.40 11.96 -13.97
CA PRO A 263 0.59 12.51 -12.63
C PRO A 263 -0.66 12.35 -11.75
N MET A 264 -1.85 12.51 -12.32
CA MET A 264 -3.10 12.34 -11.58
C MET A 264 -3.25 10.93 -10.99
N ILE A 265 -2.95 9.90 -11.78
CA ILE A 265 -3.08 8.51 -11.36
C ILE A 265 -1.98 8.17 -10.35
N VAL A 266 -0.75 8.58 -10.65
CA VAL A 266 0.41 8.36 -9.79
C VAL A 266 0.17 8.97 -8.41
N GLU A 267 -0.19 10.25 -8.33
CA GLU A 267 -0.44 10.91 -7.03
C GLU A 267 -1.66 10.36 -6.32
N THR A 268 -2.70 9.92 -7.06
CA THR A 268 -3.87 9.28 -6.45
C THR A 268 -3.48 7.98 -5.76
N VAL A 269 -2.73 7.11 -6.44
CA VAL A 269 -2.28 5.85 -5.84
C VAL A 269 -1.25 6.11 -4.74
N ARG A 270 -0.42 7.15 -4.87
CA ARG A 270 0.52 7.58 -3.83
C ARG A 270 -0.22 8.01 -2.58
N LEU A 271 -1.28 8.80 -2.70
CA LEU A 271 -2.12 9.20 -1.57
C LEU A 271 -2.66 7.96 -0.86
N CYS A 272 -3.28 7.04 -1.59
CA CYS A 272 -3.83 5.81 -1.01
C CYS A 272 -2.75 4.99 -0.27
N HIS A 273 -1.57 4.83 -0.87
CA HIS A 273 -0.46 4.13 -0.23
C HIS A 273 0.11 4.88 0.97
N LEU A 274 0.19 6.22 0.94
CA LEU A 274 0.62 7.03 2.07
C LEU A 274 -0.36 6.87 3.25
N THR A 275 -1.66 7.02 2.99
CA THR A 275 -2.70 6.88 4.02
C THR A 275 -2.69 5.48 4.63
N LEU A 276 -2.56 4.44 3.79
CA LEU A 276 -2.48 3.06 4.26
C LEU A 276 -1.20 2.81 5.06
N GLY A 277 -0.05 3.32 4.60
CA GLY A 277 1.22 3.16 5.30
C GLY A 277 1.20 3.80 6.68
N TYR A 278 0.70 5.02 6.80
CA TYR A 278 0.53 5.62 8.12
C TYR A 278 -0.46 4.84 8.99
N ALA A 279 -1.59 4.40 8.44
CA ALA A 279 -2.57 3.61 9.19
C ALA A 279 -1.99 2.27 9.72
N ILE A 280 -1.10 1.62 8.94
CA ILE A 280 -0.46 0.35 9.32
C ILE A 280 0.71 0.56 10.28
N PHE A 281 1.53 1.59 10.06
CA PHE A 281 2.75 1.79 10.84
C PHE A 281 2.49 2.46 12.19
N MET A 282 1.55 3.40 12.29
CA MET A 282 1.31 4.16 13.54
C MET A 282 0.96 3.28 14.75
N PRO A 283 0.18 2.19 14.62
CA PRO A 283 -0.02 1.25 15.71
C PRO A 283 1.28 0.63 16.25
N LEU A 284 2.30 0.41 15.40
CA LEU A 284 3.61 -0.08 15.86
C LEU A 284 4.32 0.93 16.77
N PHE A 285 4.22 2.22 16.43
CA PHE A 285 4.77 3.29 17.28
C PHE A 285 4.04 3.38 18.61
N ALA A 286 2.72 3.21 18.61
CA ALA A 286 1.94 3.16 19.86
C ALA A 286 2.38 1.97 20.74
N LEU A 287 2.53 0.78 20.16
CA LEU A 287 3.01 -0.41 20.87
C LEU A 287 4.44 -0.24 21.41
N ALA A 288 5.32 0.40 20.63
CA ALA A 288 6.69 0.69 21.05
C ALA A 288 6.78 1.78 22.13
N ALA A 289 5.89 2.78 22.08
CA ALA A 289 5.82 3.86 23.07
C ALA A 289 5.32 3.35 24.43
N LEU A 290 4.44 2.34 24.43
CA LEU A 290 3.94 1.66 25.63
C LEU A 290 4.97 0.68 26.23
N LYS A 291 6.24 1.09 26.29
CA LYS A 291 7.37 0.28 26.77
C LYS A 291 7.12 -0.27 28.18
N TYR A 292 6.57 0.55 29.07
CA TYR A 292 6.33 0.16 30.47
C TYR A 292 5.15 -0.80 30.65
N PHE A 293 4.22 -0.88 29.69
CA PHE A 293 3.04 -1.75 29.79
C PHE A 293 3.17 -3.03 28.97
N LEU A 294 3.65 -2.92 27.73
CA LEU A 294 3.66 -4.02 26.77
C LEU A 294 5.06 -4.58 26.52
N ASN A 295 6.10 -3.78 26.75
CA ASN A 295 7.51 -4.10 26.48
C ASN A 295 7.72 -4.90 25.17
N ALA A 296 7.04 -4.46 24.10
CA ALA A 296 6.84 -5.24 22.88
C ALA A 296 8.16 -5.67 22.20
N SER A 297 9.20 -4.83 22.27
CA SER A 297 10.53 -5.13 21.70
C SER A 297 11.24 -6.27 22.42
N GLU A 298 11.14 -6.33 23.75
CA GLU A 298 11.77 -7.39 24.54
C GLU A 298 11.00 -8.69 24.39
N TRP A 299 9.66 -8.62 24.43
CA TRP A 299 8.81 -9.77 24.16
C TRP A 299 9.08 -10.38 22.78
N GLN A 300 9.18 -9.54 21.74
CA GLN A 300 9.50 -9.99 20.39
C GLN A 300 10.87 -10.68 20.32
N THR A 301 11.89 -10.07 20.93
CA THR A 301 13.25 -10.63 20.99
C THR A 301 13.22 -11.99 21.69
N ASN A 302 12.59 -12.09 22.86
CA ASN A 302 12.47 -13.34 23.61
C ASN A 302 11.72 -14.41 22.82
N TYR A 303 10.66 -14.05 22.10
CA TYR A 303 9.91 -14.96 21.24
C TYR A 303 10.76 -15.50 20.09
N MET A 304 11.42 -14.63 19.31
CA MET A 304 12.19 -15.06 18.13
C MET A 304 13.42 -15.90 18.50
N TRP A 305 14.04 -15.61 19.65
CA TRP A 305 15.23 -16.31 20.11
C TRP A 305 14.92 -17.49 21.04
N HIS A 306 13.64 -17.79 21.28
CA HIS A 306 13.24 -18.97 22.03
C HIS A 306 13.75 -20.26 21.34
N THR A 307 14.23 -21.22 22.13
CA THR A 307 14.82 -22.49 21.63
C THR A 307 13.87 -23.27 20.73
N ASN A 308 12.59 -23.33 21.09
CA ASN A 308 11.56 -23.96 20.26
C ASN A 308 11.44 -23.30 18.87
N VAL A 309 11.38 -21.98 18.80
CA VAL A 309 11.24 -21.25 17.53
C VAL A 309 12.49 -21.42 16.68
N THR A 310 13.66 -21.19 17.29
CA THR A 310 14.95 -21.28 16.57
C THR A 310 15.26 -22.70 16.09
N SER A 311 14.91 -23.74 16.86
CA SER A 311 15.10 -25.14 16.45
C SER A 311 14.18 -25.53 15.29
N THR A 312 12.89 -25.16 15.34
CA THR A 312 11.94 -25.41 14.23
C THR A 312 12.36 -24.71 12.94
N ILE A 313 12.85 -23.47 13.02
CA ILE A 313 13.34 -22.77 11.84
C ILE A 313 14.58 -23.48 11.28
N LYS A 314 15.54 -23.89 12.13
CA LYS A 314 16.73 -24.63 11.68
C LYS A 314 16.37 -25.97 11.03
N THR A 315 15.42 -26.73 11.58
CA THR A 315 15.02 -28.02 10.99
C THR A 315 14.37 -27.82 9.62
N SER A 316 13.48 -26.83 9.48
CA SER A 316 12.86 -26.51 8.18
C SER A 316 13.88 -26.12 7.11
N GLN A 317 14.96 -25.44 7.49
CA GLN A 317 16.05 -25.07 6.57
C GLN A 317 16.86 -26.28 6.11
N ILE A 318 17.19 -27.19 7.04
CA ILE A 318 17.88 -28.44 6.71
C ILE A 318 17.02 -29.27 5.75
N GLU A 319 15.72 -29.32 5.99
CA GLU A 319 14.78 -30.01 5.11
C GLU A 319 14.71 -29.37 3.72
N MET A 320 14.59 -28.04 3.63
CA MET A 320 14.69 -27.30 2.37
C MET A 320 16.00 -27.57 1.63
N ALA A 321 17.14 -27.51 2.33
CA ALA A 321 18.44 -27.79 1.74
C ALA A 321 18.54 -29.24 1.23
N ASN A 322 17.93 -30.19 1.95
CA ASN A 322 17.86 -31.59 1.54
C ASN A 322 16.95 -31.77 0.32
N LEU A 323 15.82 -31.08 0.22
CA LEU A 323 14.92 -31.10 -0.94
C LEU A 323 15.58 -30.51 -2.19
N VAL A 324 16.35 -29.43 -2.04
CA VAL A 324 17.16 -28.85 -3.11
C VAL A 324 18.26 -29.83 -3.54
N ARG A 325 18.98 -30.43 -2.58
CA ARG A 325 20.05 -31.40 -2.85
C ARG A 325 19.53 -32.67 -3.55
N LYS A 326 18.33 -33.14 -3.18
CA LYS A 326 17.67 -34.32 -3.79
C LYS A 326 17.10 -34.05 -5.19
N GLY A 327 17.25 -32.84 -5.73
CA GLY A 327 16.80 -32.51 -7.08
C GLY A 327 15.28 -32.44 -7.23
N THR A 328 14.51 -32.52 -6.14
CA THR A 328 13.04 -32.41 -6.16
C THR A 328 12.59 -30.99 -6.54
N ILE A 329 13.45 -30.00 -6.28
CA ILE A 329 13.29 -28.58 -6.67
C ILE A 329 14.25 -28.26 -7.85
N SER A 330 14.40 -29.16 -8.83
CA SER A 330 15.38 -28.97 -9.92
C SER A 330 14.83 -28.38 -11.24
N THR A 331 13.54 -28.08 -11.36
CA THR A 331 12.98 -27.50 -12.60
C THR A 331 12.77 -25.98 -12.58
N LEU A 332 12.88 -25.32 -11.43
CA LEU A 332 12.75 -23.85 -11.32
C LEU A 332 14.10 -23.11 -11.30
N VAL A 333 15.20 -23.78 -10.97
CA VAL A 333 16.51 -23.15 -10.72
C VAL A 333 17.50 -23.32 -11.89
N LYS A 334 17.40 -24.39 -12.69
CA LYS A 334 18.35 -24.68 -13.77
C LYS A 334 18.38 -23.67 -14.91
N GLY A 335 17.30 -22.91 -15.12
CA GLY A 335 17.21 -21.92 -16.21
C GLY A 335 18.04 -20.63 -16.01
N HIS A 336 18.71 -20.44 -14.86
CA HIS A 336 19.43 -19.19 -14.58
C HIS A 336 20.94 -19.33 -14.39
N TYR A 337 21.44 -20.51 -14.00
CA TYR A 337 22.88 -20.72 -13.85
C TYR A 337 23.60 -21.02 -15.17
N GLU A 338 22.93 -21.69 -16.13
CA GLU A 338 23.58 -22.05 -17.41
C GLU A 338 23.82 -20.87 -18.36
N ARG A 339 23.25 -19.69 -18.08
CA ARG A 339 23.45 -18.48 -18.91
C ARG A 339 24.56 -17.55 -18.39
N PHE A 340 25.05 -17.74 -17.16
CA PHE A 340 26.14 -16.93 -16.59
C PHE A 340 27.48 -17.68 -16.48
N GLY A 341 27.48 -19.01 -16.50
CA GLY A 341 28.72 -19.81 -16.48
C GLY A 341 29.36 -20.08 -17.84
N ARG A 342 28.91 -19.44 -18.93
CA ARG A 342 29.40 -19.71 -20.29
C ARG A 342 30.01 -18.48 -20.99
N LEU A 343 30.29 -17.42 -20.26
CA LEU A 343 30.92 -16.19 -20.78
C LEU A 343 32.36 -15.95 -20.24
N GLU A 344 32.92 -16.84 -19.43
CA GLU A 344 34.29 -16.71 -18.89
C GLU A 344 35.30 -17.75 -19.43
N GLU A 345 34.91 -18.60 -20.40
CA GLU A 345 35.82 -19.64 -20.93
C GLU A 345 36.11 -19.54 -22.44
N THR A 346 35.89 -18.38 -23.07
CA THR A 346 36.30 -18.19 -24.47
C THR A 346 36.95 -16.83 -24.71
N SER A 347 38.25 -16.72 -24.44
CA SER A 347 39.21 -16.20 -25.41
C SER A 347 40.66 -16.47 -24.92
N PRO A 348 41.59 -16.75 -25.85
CA PRO A 348 42.91 -17.35 -25.57
C PRO A 348 43.90 -16.43 -24.85
#